data_AF-Q5GMQ2-F1
#
_entry.id   AF-Q5GMQ2-F1
#
_cell.length_a   1.000
_cell.length_b   1.000
_cell.length_c   1.000
_cell.angle_alpha   90.00
_cell.angle_beta   90.00
_cell.angle_gamma   90.00
#
_symmetry.space_group_name_H-M   'P 1'
#
loop_
_entity.id
_entity.type
_entity.pdbx_description
1 polymer ?
#
loop_
_entity_poly.entity_id
_entity_poly.type
_entity_poly.pdbx_seq_one_letter_code
_entity_poly.pdbx_strand_id
1 'polypeptide(L)'
;FAIGIAVGLFILFAEAYPCVTSTDLNEECEFGLVAVKAWYNVTLLLTGGGEKLTRESIILTGVAAAVGVVAPFVREFLVPKKYHRYFPSVSAVGIAMINTSPEVPLSMFIGWVAGKIWKRVDPVAYEKYMYSTAGGMIAGQGISALLQAVFKLSGVAPYPYTGSRIEGLLENCP
;
A
#
# COMPACT_ATOMS: atom_id res chain seq x y z
N PHE A 1 6.21 2.77 -23.39
CA PHE A 1 7.28 2.46 -22.41
C PHE A 1 6.72 1.80 -21.15
N ALA A 2 5.81 2.45 -20.41
CA ALA A 2 5.26 1.90 -19.16
C ALA A 2 4.58 0.52 -19.29
N ILE A 3 3.86 0.26 -20.38
CA ILE A 3 3.17 -1.02 -20.60
C ILE A 3 4.16 -2.20 -20.70
N GLY A 4 5.25 -2.04 -21.47
CA GLY A 4 6.24 -3.12 -21.63
C GLY A 4 6.97 -3.47 -20.33
N ILE A 5 7.31 -2.44 -19.53
CA ILE A 5 7.90 -2.65 -18.21
C ILE A 5 6.88 -3.32 -17.28
N ALA A 6 5.63 -2.85 -17.24
CA ALA A 6 4.61 -3.42 -16.38
C ALA A 6 4.37 -4.92 -16.65
N VAL A 7 4.32 -5.32 -17.93
CA VAL A 7 4.19 -6.74 -18.31
C VAL A 7 5.42 -7.55 -17.85
N GLY A 8 6.63 -7.03 -18.07
CA GLY A 8 7.86 -7.71 -17.63
C GLY A 8 7.93 -7.87 -16.11
N LEU A 9 7.56 -6.84 -15.35
CA LEU A 9 7.50 -6.92 -13.89
C LEU A 9 6.42 -7.89 -13.42
N PHE A 10 5.25 -7.91 -14.08
CA PHE A 10 4.18 -8.85 -13.74
C PHE A 10 4.63 -10.30 -13.91
N ILE A 11 5.28 -10.63 -15.03
CA ILE A 11 5.80 -11.99 -15.27
C ILE A 11 6.81 -12.38 -14.19
N LEU A 12 7.74 -11.47 -13.87
CA LEU A 12 8.74 -11.70 -12.82
C LEU A 12 8.09 -11.96 -11.45
N PHE A 13 7.10 -11.18 -11.06
CA PHE A 13 6.38 -11.38 -9.79
C PHE A 13 5.52 -12.64 -9.81
N ALA A 14 4.89 -12.99 -10.93
CA ALA A 14 4.10 -14.21 -11.06
C ALA A 14 4.96 -15.48 -10.94
N GLU A 15 6.19 -15.45 -11.48
CA GLU A 15 7.14 -16.55 -11.31
C GLU A 15 7.70 -16.62 -9.88
N ALA A 16 8.03 -15.47 -9.27
CA ALA A 16 8.57 -15.43 -7.91
C ALA A 16 7.52 -15.79 -6.84
N TYR A 17 6.25 -15.45 -7.10
CA TYR A 17 5.13 -15.59 -6.17
C TYR A 17 3.90 -16.14 -6.92
N PRO A 18 3.77 -17.46 -7.07
CA PRO A 18 2.68 -18.08 -7.83
C PRO A 18 1.28 -17.76 -7.25
N CYS A 19 1.23 -17.46 -5.95
CA CYS A 19 0.02 -17.07 -5.23
C CYS A 19 -0.64 -15.77 -5.75
N VAL A 20 0.05 -14.95 -6.56
CA VAL A 20 -0.54 -13.76 -7.21
C VAL A 20 -1.54 -14.14 -8.31
N THR A 21 -1.34 -15.30 -8.93
CA THR A 21 -2.15 -15.79 -10.05
C THR A 21 -3.09 -16.93 -9.67
N SER A 22 -3.04 -17.39 -8.43
CA SER A 22 -3.90 -18.47 -7.98
C SER A 22 -5.35 -18.01 -7.85
N THR A 23 -6.26 -18.96 -8.05
CA THR A 23 -7.70 -18.73 -7.91
C THR A 23 -8.17 -18.90 -6.46
N ASP A 24 -7.30 -19.40 -5.57
CA ASP A 24 -7.59 -19.55 -4.15
C ASP A 24 -7.16 -18.30 -3.38
N LEU A 25 -8.14 -17.51 -2.95
CA LEU A 25 -7.93 -16.25 -2.23
C LEU A 25 -7.41 -16.45 -0.79
N ASN A 26 -7.42 -17.69 -0.29
CA ASN A 26 -6.93 -18.04 1.05
C ASN A 26 -5.49 -18.54 1.05
N GLU A 27 -4.85 -18.65 -0.12
CA GLU A 27 -3.44 -18.98 -0.19
C GLU A 27 -2.61 -17.90 0.52
N GLU A 28 -1.76 -18.33 1.46
CA GLU A 28 -0.91 -17.42 2.21
C GLU A 28 0.23 -16.91 1.32
N CYS A 29 0.19 -15.62 0.99
CA CYS A 29 1.30 -14.91 0.36
C CYS A 29 2.12 -14.16 1.41
N GLU A 30 3.40 -13.93 1.12
CA GLU A 30 4.29 -13.09 1.93
C GLU A 30 3.85 -11.61 2.01
N PHE A 31 2.89 -11.20 1.18
CA PHE A 31 2.35 -9.84 1.15
C PHE A 31 0.83 -9.82 0.96
N GLY A 32 0.19 -8.75 1.46
CA GLY A 32 -1.26 -8.59 1.39
C GLY A 32 -1.76 -8.33 -0.04
N LEU A 33 -2.60 -9.24 -0.56
CA LEU A 33 -3.21 -9.16 -1.89
C LEU A 33 -4.46 -8.24 -1.96
N VAL A 34 -4.48 -7.12 -1.23
CA VAL A 34 -5.69 -6.29 -1.07
C VAL A 34 -6.27 -5.82 -2.40
N ALA A 35 -5.42 -5.31 -3.30
CA ALA A 35 -5.86 -4.81 -4.61
C ALA A 35 -6.34 -5.94 -5.53
N VAL A 36 -5.65 -7.09 -5.54
CA VAL A 36 -6.01 -8.25 -6.35
C VAL A 36 -7.36 -8.80 -5.90
N LYS A 37 -7.55 -8.99 -4.60
CA LYS A 37 -8.83 -9.44 -4.01
C LYS A 37 -9.98 -8.50 -4.33
N ALA A 38 -9.75 -7.18 -4.23
CA ALA A 38 -10.77 -6.19 -4.56
C ALA A 38 -11.21 -6.27 -6.03
N TRP A 39 -10.28 -6.29 -6.98
CA TRP A 39 -10.61 -6.37 -8.40
C TRP A 39 -11.17 -7.73 -8.81
N TYR A 40 -10.68 -8.82 -8.21
CA TYR A 40 -11.24 -10.16 -8.39
C TYR A 40 -12.71 -10.21 -7.97
N ASN A 41 -13.06 -9.64 -6.82
CA ASN A 41 -14.46 -9.60 -6.38
C ASN A 41 -15.33 -8.76 -7.33
N VAL A 42 -14.80 -7.65 -7.86
CA VAL A 42 -15.50 -6.84 -8.87
C VAL A 42 -15.75 -7.66 -10.15
N THR A 43 -14.76 -8.38 -10.68
CA THR A 43 -14.93 -9.19 -11.89
C THR A 43 -15.86 -10.38 -11.66
N LEU A 44 -15.81 -11.00 -10.48
CA LEU A 44 -16.70 -12.09 -10.10
C LEU A 44 -18.16 -11.63 -10.05
N LEU A 45 -18.43 -10.43 -9.53
CA LEU A 45 -19.75 -9.81 -9.54
C LEU A 45 -20.24 -9.50 -10.96
N LEU A 46 -19.38 -8.96 -11.82
CA LEU A 46 -19.73 -8.59 -13.20
C LEU A 46 -19.98 -9.80 -14.10
N THR A 47 -19.30 -10.91 -13.84
CA THR A 47 -19.48 -12.17 -14.60
C THR A 47 -20.63 -13.03 -14.07
N GLY A 48 -21.30 -12.60 -12.99
CA GLY A 48 -22.43 -13.32 -12.38
C GLY A 48 -22.03 -14.51 -11.51
N GLY A 49 -20.74 -14.69 -11.22
CA GLY A 49 -20.22 -15.73 -10.33
C GLY A 49 -20.19 -15.34 -8.84
N GLY A 50 -20.50 -14.08 -8.51
CA GLY A 50 -20.43 -13.54 -7.15
C GLY A 50 -21.76 -13.54 -6.42
N GLU A 51 -21.70 -13.54 -5.08
CA GLU A 51 -22.88 -13.31 -4.25
C GLU A 51 -23.45 -11.91 -4.50
N LYS A 52 -24.78 -11.78 -4.54
CA LYS A 52 -25.42 -10.48 -4.77
C LYS A 52 -25.03 -9.52 -3.65
N LEU A 53 -24.65 -8.28 -4.01
CA LEU A 53 -24.39 -7.25 -3.03
C LEU A 53 -25.60 -7.04 -2.12
N THR A 54 -25.35 -7.02 -0.81
CA THR A 54 -26.37 -6.66 0.17
C THR A 54 -26.79 -5.21 -0.03
N ARG A 55 -28.07 -4.93 0.22
CA ARG A 55 -28.63 -3.57 0.07
C ARG A 55 -27.88 -2.54 0.92
N GLU A 56 -27.49 -2.95 2.13
CA GLU A 56 -26.74 -2.12 3.07
C GLU A 56 -25.35 -1.73 2.53
N SER A 57 -24.66 -2.64 1.85
CA SER A 57 -23.35 -2.35 1.24
C SER A 57 -23.49 -1.29 0.15
N ILE A 58 -24.51 -1.37 -0.69
CA ILE A 58 -24.77 -0.40 -1.76
C ILE A 58 -25.06 0.99 -1.17
N ILE A 59 -25.89 1.05 -0.13
CA ILE A 59 -26.23 2.31 0.55
C ILE A 59 -24.96 2.93 1.17
N LEU A 60 -24.17 2.13 1.89
CA LEU A 60 -22.94 2.59 2.52
C LEU A 60 -21.95 3.12 1.48
N THR A 61 -21.73 2.41 0.37
CA THR A 61 -20.86 2.85 -0.71
C THR A 61 -21.38 4.15 -1.34
N GLY A 62 -22.70 4.29 -1.53
CA GLY A 62 -23.30 5.54 -2.03
C GLY A 62 -23.08 6.72 -1.09
N VAL A 63 -23.23 6.52 0.22
CA VAL A 63 -22.96 7.55 1.23
C VAL A 63 -21.48 7.91 1.26
N ALA A 64 -20.58 6.93 1.25
CA ALA A 64 -19.14 7.15 1.22
C ALA A 64 -18.70 7.93 -0.03
N ALA A 65 -19.27 7.62 -1.20
CA ALA A 65 -19.03 8.35 -2.43
C ALA A 65 -19.51 9.80 -2.34
N ALA A 66 -20.72 10.02 -1.81
CA ALA A 66 -21.25 11.37 -1.60
C ALA A 66 -20.36 12.18 -0.65
N VAL A 67 -19.92 11.61 0.47
CA VAL A 67 -18.98 12.26 1.40
C VAL A 67 -17.65 12.54 0.72
N GLY A 68 -17.11 11.60 -0.07
CA GLY A 68 -15.87 11.76 -0.83
C GLY A 68 -15.88 12.94 -1.79
N VAL A 69 -17.04 13.24 -2.39
CA VAL A 69 -17.23 14.40 -3.28
C VAL A 69 -17.50 15.66 -2.46
N VAL A 70 -18.48 15.63 -1.56
CA VAL A 70 -18.97 16.83 -0.85
C VAL A 70 -17.94 17.40 0.12
N ALA A 71 -17.19 16.56 0.85
CA ALA A 71 -16.29 17.03 1.88
C ALA A 71 -15.14 17.93 1.36
N PRO A 72 -14.47 17.64 0.23
CA PRO A 72 -13.55 18.58 -0.41
C PRO A 72 -14.19 19.92 -0.78
N PHE A 73 -15.41 19.92 -1.34
CA PHE A 73 -16.14 21.17 -1.65
C PHE A 73 -16.45 21.96 -0.39
N VAL A 74 -16.91 21.30 0.68
CA VAL A 74 -17.17 21.95 1.97
C VAL A 74 -15.89 22.56 2.53
N ARG A 75 -14.78 21.82 2.48
CA ARG A 75 -13.49 22.32 2.94
C ARG A 75 -13.07 23.58 2.19
N GLU A 76 -13.17 23.60 0.86
CA GLU A 76 -12.66 24.72 0.06
C GLU A 76 -13.57 25.95 0.11
N PHE A 77 -14.89 25.77 0.03
CA PHE A 77 -15.84 26.88 -0.12
C PHE A 77 -16.50 27.33 1.18
N LEU A 78 -16.75 26.42 2.13
CA LEU A 78 -17.53 26.70 3.34
C LEU A 78 -16.66 26.87 4.58
N VAL A 79 -15.50 26.19 4.66
CA VAL A 79 -14.62 26.26 5.83
C VAL A 79 -13.62 27.40 5.66
N PRO A 80 -13.54 28.36 6.62
CA PRO A 80 -12.52 29.40 6.60
C PRO A 80 -11.11 28.79 6.65
N LYS A 81 -10.15 29.38 5.92
CA LYS A 81 -8.75 28.89 5.83
C LYS A 81 -8.08 28.62 7.19
N LYS A 82 -8.48 29.36 8.24
CA LYS A 82 -8.02 29.15 9.61
C LYS A 82 -8.32 27.75 10.16
N TYR A 83 -9.45 27.15 9.75
CA TYR A 83 -9.89 25.84 10.23
C TYR A 83 -9.52 24.67 9.32
N HIS A 84 -8.93 24.94 8.15
CA HIS A 84 -8.52 23.90 7.18
C HIS A 84 -7.57 22.86 7.79
N ARG A 85 -6.78 23.24 8.80
CA ARG A 85 -5.85 22.34 9.49
C ARG A 85 -6.55 21.23 10.29
N TYR A 86 -7.79 21.46 10.71
CA TYR A 86 -8.56 20.51 11.52
C TYR A 86 -9.52 19.66 10.68
N PHE A 87 -9.66 19.99 9.39
CA PHE A 87 -10.52 19.23 8.49
C PHE A 87 -9.79 17.95 8.04
N PRO A 88 -10.34 16.75 8.31
CA PRO A 88 -9.68 15.49 7.95
C PRO A 88 -9.59 15.31 6.44
N SER A 89 -8.50 14.69 5.97
CA SER A 89 -8.36 14.31 4.57
C SER A 89 -9.19 13.05 4.31
N VAL A 90 -10.28 13.19 3.54
CA VAL A 90 -11.15 12.06 3.20
C VAL A 90 -10.41 10.99 2.38
N SER A 91 -9.45 11.39 1.55
CA SER A 91 -8.58 10.44 0.84
C SER A 91 -7.71 9.62 1.78
N ALA A 92 -7.19 10.21 2.86
CA ALA A 92 -6.40 9.48 3.84
C ALA A 92 -7.27 8.48 4.63
N VAL A 93 -8.51 8.86 4.96
CA VAL A 93 -9.48 7.96 5.60
C VAL A 93 -9.80 6.79 4.67
N GLY A 94 -10.02 7.03 3.38
CA GLY A 94 -10.31 5.98 2.40
C GLY A 94 -9.18 4.96 2.25
N ILE A 95 -7.92 5.41 2.20
CA ILE A 95 -6.75 4.52 2.14
C ILE A 95 -6.66 3.66 3.41
N ALA A 96 -6.94 4.23 4.58
CA ALA A 96 -6.94 3.49 5.83
C ALA A 96 -8.03 2.40 5.90
N MET A 97 -9.20 2.61 5.27
CA MET A 97 -10.28 1.62 5.24
C MET A 97 -9.98 0.41 4.34
N ILE A 98 -9.17 0.60 3.29
CA ILE A 98 -8.79 -0.49 2.39
C ILE A 98 -7.73 -1.39 3.01
N ASN A 99 -6.87 -0.82 3.87
CA ASN A 99 -5.77 -1.57 4.43
C ASN A 99 -6.12 -2.21 5.77
N THR A 100 -6.11 -3.54 5.79
CA THR A 100 -6.37 -4.32 7.01
C THR A 100 -5.13 -4.46 7.90
N SER A 101 -3.94 -4.23 7.35
CA SER A 101 -2.69 -4.40 8.10
C SER A 101 -2.28 -3.13 8.85
N PRO A 102 -1.91 -3.24 10.15
CA PRO A 102 -1.52 -2.08 10.97
C PRO A 102 -0.18 -1.45 10.55
N GLU A 103 0.64 -2.18 9.80
CA GLU A 103 1.97 -1.77 9.34
C GLU A 103 1.92 -0.51 8.49
N VAL A 104 0.90 -0.36 7.62
CA VAL A 104 0.80 0.78 6.73
C VAL A 104 0.44 2.07 7.48
N PRO A 105 -0.60 2.12 8.32
CA PRO A 105 -0.84 3.27 9.20
C PRO A 105 0.39 3.64 10.06
N LEU A 106 1.10 2.63 10.58
CA LEU A 106 2.32 2.86 11.37
C LEU A 106 3.43 3.49 10.53
N SER A 107 3.65 2.99 9.31
CA SER A 107 4.63 3.55 8.37
C SER A 107 4.30 5.00 7.99
N MET A 108 3.01 5.31 7.78
CA MET A 108 2.53 6.67 7.51
C MET A 108 2.77 7.58 8.71
N PHE A 109 2.56 7.08 9.93
CA PHE A 109 2.84 7.84 11.15
C PHE A 109 4.33 8.13 11.31
N ILE A 110 5.20 7.13 11.07
CA ILE A 110 6.66 7.32 11.09
C ILE A 110 7.08 8.37 10.05
N GLY A 111 6.56 8.28 8.83
CA GLY A 111 6.81 9.27 7.78
C GLY A 111 6.38 10.68 8.18
N TRP A 112 5.21 10.83 8.82
CA TRP A 112 4.72 12.11 9.32
C TRP A 112 5.59 12.67 10.45
N VAL A 113 6.01 11.82 11.41
CA VAL A 113 6.90 12.22 12.50
C VAL A 113 8.26 12.66 11.95
N ALA A 114 8.86 11.88 11.04
CA ALA A 114 10.12 12.21 10.39
C ALA A 114 10.03 13.54 9.63
N GLY A 115 8.96 13.74 8.86
CA GLY A 115 8.71 15.02 8.18
C GLY A 115 8.55 16.20 9.15
N LYS A 116 7.88 15.99 10.28
CA LYS A 116 7.70 17.03 11.31
C LYS A 116 9.01 17.38 12.03
N ILE A 117 9.88 16.39 12.26
CA ILE A 117 11.23 16.61 12.79
C ILE A 117 12.04 17.39 11.77
N TRP A 118 12.05 16.97 10.51
CA TRP A 118 12.79 17.67 9.45
C TRP A 118 12.34 19.12 9.30
N LYS A 119 11.03 19.38 9.29
CA LYS A 119 10.48 20.75 9.25
C LYS A 119 10.95 21.63 10.43
N ARG A 120 11.23 21.04 11.60
CA ARG A 120 11.76 21.80 12.75
C ARG A 120 13.26 22.06 12.65
N VAL A 121 14.01 21.13 12.08
CA VAL A 121 15.48 21.25 11.94
C VAL A 121 15.83 22.20 10.80
N ASP A 122 15.22 22.03 9.64
CA ASP A 122 15.43 22.89 8.47
C ASP A 122 14.12 23.08 7.68
N PRO A 123 13.38 24.17 7.94
CA PRO A 123 12.13 24.45 7.25
C PRO A 123 12.34 24.81 5.77
N VAL A 124 13.50 25.38 5.41
CA VAL A 124 13.79 25.84 4.03
C VAL A 124 14.04 24.64 3.13
N ALA A 125 14.83 23.67 3.60
CA ALA A 125 15.05 22.42 2.87
C ALA A 125 13.75 21.60 2.77
N TYR A 126 12.95 21.56 3.84
CA TYR A 126 11.67 20.85 3.84
C TYR A 126 10.72 21.39 2.76
N GLU A 127 10.51 22.71 2.69
CA GLU A 127 9.58 23.28 1.70
C GLU A 127 10.02 23.04 0.25
N LYS A 128 11.32 22.95 -0.02
CA LYS A 128 11.86 22.73 -1.36
C LYS A 128 11.93 21.26 -1.77
N TYR A 129 12.29 20.36 -0.85
CA TYR A 129 12.67 18.98 -1.20
C TYR A 129 11.73 17.90 -0.67
N MET A 130 10.78 18.22 0.22
CA MET A 130 9.89 17.21 0.84
C MET A 130 9.23 16.28 -0.18
N TYR A 131 8.68 16.83 -1.27
CA TYR A 131 7.99 16.04 -2.30
C TYR A 131 8.94 15.09 -3.03
N SER A 132 10.14 15.57 -3.39
CA SER A 132 11.14 14.75 -4.10
C SER A 132 11.68 13.64 -3.20
N THR A 133 11.96 13.95 -1.94
CA THR A 133 12.47 12.97 -0.97
C THR A 133 11.40 11.91 -0.66
N ALA A 134 10.15 12.31 -0.43
CA ALA A 134 9.05 11.38 -0.21
C ALA A 134 8.79 10.48 -1.43
N GLY A 135 8.80 11.05 -2.64
CA GLY A 135 8.69 10.28 -3.88
C GLY A 135 9.82 9.26 -4.04
N GLY A 136 11.05 9.65 -3.70
CA GLY A 136 12.20 8.75 -3.70
C GLY A 136 12.07 7.59 -2.70
N MET A 137 11.55 7.85 -1.50
CA MET A 137 11.29 6.80 -0.50
C MET A 137 10.22 5.81 -0.97
N ILE A 138 9.13 6.29 -1.58
CA ILE A 138 8.06 5.45 -2.13
C ILE A 138 8.61 4.60 -3.30
N ALA A 139 9.37 5.21 -4.21
CA ALA A 139 10.01 4.50 -5.31
C ALA A 139 11.01 3.45 -4.81
N GLY A 140 11.78 3.78 -3.77
CA GLY A 140 12.72 2.88 -3.13
C GLY A 140 12.06 1.61 -2.56
N GLN A 141 10.88 1.74 -1.96
CA GLN A 141 10.09 0.60 -1.51
C GLN A 141 9.63 -0.30 -2.68
N GLY A 142 9.30 0.29 -3.84
CA GLY A 142 8.99 -0.48 -5.05
C GLY A 142 10.19 -1.24 -5.58
N ILE A 143 11.37 -0.61 -5.60
CA ILE A 143 12.62 -1.23 -6.05
C ILE A 143 13.05 -2.36 -5.10
N SER A 144 12.89 -2.19 -3.78
CA SER A 144 13.25 -3.24 -2.82
C SER A 144 12.36 -4.48 -2.96
N ALA A 145 11.08 -4.33 -3.29
CA ALA A 145 10.20 -5.47 -3.60
C ALA A 145 10.63 -6.21 -4.87
N LEU A 146 11.07 -5.47 -5.89
CA LEU A 146 11.61 -6.06 -7.13
C LEU A 146 12.87 -6.87 -6.87
N LEU A 147 13.80 -6.33 -6.07
CA LEU A 147 15.02 -7.04 -5.70
C LEU A 147 14.72 -8.33 -4.92
N GLN A 148 13.76 -8.29 -3.99
CA GLN A 148 13.33 -9.47 -3.24
C GLN A 148 12.77 -10.57 -4.15
N ALA A 149 11.94 -10.21 -5.14
CA ALA A 149 11.42 -11.15 -6.11
C ALA A 149 12.54 -11.82 -6.93
N VAL A 150 13.53 -11.03 -7.38
CA VAL A 150 14.71 -11.55 -8.08
C VAL A 150 15.52 -12.49 -7.19
N PHE A 151 15.76 -12.12 -5.93
CA PHE A 151 16.49 -12.97 -4.98
C PHE A 151 15.78 -14.29 -4.72
N LYS A 152 14.45 -14.27 -4.60
CA LYS A 152 13.61 -15.45 -4.44
C LYS A 152 13.73 -16.40 -5.63
N LEU A 153 13.72 -15.87 -6.86
CA LEU A 153 13.95 -16.67 -8.08
C LEU A 153 15.36 -17.24 -8.17
N SER A 154 16.36 -16.51 -7.69
CA SER A 154 17.76 -16.98 -7.66
C SER A 154 18.05 -17.99 -6.55
N GLY A 155 17.06 -18.38 -5.75
CA GLY A 155 17.21 -19.37 -4.68
C GLY A 155 18.01 -18.87 -3.48
N VAL A 156 18.17 -17.56 -3.31
CA VAL A 156 18.80 -16.99 -2.12
C VAL A 156 17.83 -17.12 -0.94
N ALA A 157 18.27 -17.74 0.15
CA ALA A 157 17.44 -17.96 1.33
C ALA A 157 16.85 -16.63 1.83
N PRO A 158 15.52 -16.54 2.03
CA PRO A 158 14.92 -15.32 2.54
C PRO A 158 15.18 -15.23 4.06
N TYR A 159 15.57 -14.04 4.52
CA TYR A 159 15.80 -13.72 5.94
C TYR A 159 16.74 -14.68 6.69
N PRO A 160 18.02 -14.82 6.28
CA PRO A 160 19.03 -15.47 7.13
C PRO A 160 19.25 -14.63 8.39
N TYR A 161 18.42 -14.79 9.42
CA TYR A 161 18.70 -14.26 10.74
C TYR A 161 19.69 -15.19 11.42
N THR A 162 20.96 -14.95 11.13
CA THR A 162 22.09 -15.69 11.69
C THR A 162 22.56 -15.11 13.03
N GLY A 163 21.97 -13.99 13.47
CA GLY A 163 22.41 -13.19 14.61
C GLY A 163 22.15 -13.80 15.99
N SER A 164 21.28 -14.81 16.14
CA SER A 164 21.03 -15.49 17.42
C SER A 164 21.90 -16.74 17.65
N ARG A 165 22.83 -17.08 16.76
CA ARG A 165 23.67 -18.28 16.90
C ARG A 165 25.16 -17.99 16.73
N ILE A 166 25.97 -18.83 17.38
CA ILE A 166 27.41 -18.65 17.60
C ILE A 166 28.23 -18.63 16.28
N GLU A 167 27.74 -19.26 15.21
CA GLU A 167 28.52 -19.45 13.96
C GLU A 167 27.89 -18.82 12.71
N GLY A 168 26.67 -18.27 12.85
CA GLY A 168 26.00 -17.54 11.77
C GLY A 168 25.78 -18.29 10.44
N LEU A 169 25.71 -19.62 10.46
CA LEU A 169 25.42 -20.47 9.29
C LEU A 169 23.96 -20.90 9.24
N LEU A 170 23.35 -20.84 8.04
CA LEU A 170 21.95 -21.20 7.76
C LEU A 170 21.64 -22.70 7.92
N GLU A 171 22.63 -23.57 7.70
CA GLU A 171 22.47 -25.03 7.74
C GLU A 171 22.20 -25.58 9.15
N ASN A 172 22.44 -24.77 10.19
CA ASN A 172 22.23 -25.12 11.59
C ASN A 172 20.91 -24.55 12.17
N CYS A 173 20.01 -24.07 11.31
CA CYS A 173 18.66 -23.66 11.70
C CYS A 173 17.67 -24.84 11.53
N PRO A 174 16.80 -25.12 12.53
CA PRO A 174 15.70 -26.07 12.36
C PRO A 174 14.65 -25.55 11.37
#